data_AF-A0A5C8A7L0-F1
#
_entry.id   AF-A0A5C8A7L0-F1
#
_cell.length_a   1.000
_cell.length_b   1.000
_cell.length_c   1.000
_cell.angle_alpha   90.00
_cell.angle_beta   90.00
_cell.angle_gamma   90.00
#
_symmetry.space_group_name_H-M   'P 1'
#
loop_
_entity.id
_entity.type
_entity.pdbx_description
1 polymer ?
#
loop_
_entity_poly.entity_id
_entity_poly.type
_entity_poly.pdbx_seq_one_letter_code
_entity_poly.pdbx_strand_id
1 'polypeptide(L)'
;MPLILEWEYTDGSKEVERIPAEIWKTSDEVTKVFVKRKEVKAIVLDPFLETADCDLNNNSWPPRLVSTRFDVFKERERGGQPNPMQQQRRSGQVGAE
;
A
#
# COMPACT_ATOMS: atom_id res chain seq x y z
N MET A 1 15.84 -0.60 14.25
CA MET A 1 15.53 -0.53 12.80
C MET A 1 15.81 0.89 12.26
N PRO A 2 16.66 1.12 11.26
CA PRO A 2 16.73 2.47 10.67
C PRO A 2 15.36 2.85 10.09
N LEU A 3 14.92 4.10 10.26
CA LEU A 3 13.68 4.59 9.64
C LEU A 3 14.04 5.43 8.43
N ILE A 4 13.50 5.08 7.26
CA ILE A 4 13.69 5.82 6.02
C ILE A 4 12.36 6.45 5.67
N LEU A 5 12.31 7.77 5.55
CA LEU A 5 11.10 8.51 5.23
C LEU A 5 11.27 9.21 3.90
N GLU A 6 10.36 9.00 2.97
CA GLU A 6 10.21 9.82 1.77
C GLU A 6 9.06 10.80 1.95
N TRP A 7 9.36 12.07 1.72
CA TRP A 7 8.42 13.18 1.70
C TRP A 7 8.07 13.49 0.25
N GLU A 8 6.78 13.43 -0.08
CA GLU A 8 6.23 13.90 -1.35
C GLU A 8 5.60 15.29 -1.08
N TYR A 9 6.12 16.33 -1.74
CA TYR A 9 5.61 17.69 -1.60
C TYR A 9 4.54 18.01 -2.66
N THR A 10 3.73 19.04 -2.41
CA THR A 10 2.70 19.50 -3.36
C THR A 10 3.28 20.05 -4.66
N ASP A 11 4.52 20.51 -4.65
CA ASP A 11 5.26 20.96 -5.84
C ASP A 11 5.85 19.81 -6.69
N GLY A 12 5.64 18.56 -6.27
CA GLY A 12 6.15 17.36 -6.94
C GLY A 12 7.61 17.02 -6.59
N SER A 13 8.27 17.81 -5.75
CA SER A 13 9.61 17.46 -5.26
C SER A 13 9.52 16.33 -4.22
N LYS A 14 10.59 15.54 -4.15
CA LYS A 14 10.74 14.45 -3.19
C LYS A 14 11.98 14.65 -2.34
N GLU A 15 11.88 14.32 -1.07
CA GLU A 15 13.00 14.38 -0.13
C GLU A 15 13.06 13.09 0.69
N VAL A 16 14.26 12.51 0.78
CA VAL A 16 14.50 11.30 1.57
C VAL A 16 15.25 11.67 2.84
N GLU A 17 14.66 11.34 3.99
CA GLU A 17 15.27 11.54 5.30
C GLU A 17 15.53 10.18 5.96
N ARG A 18 16.79 9.93 6.33
CA ARG A 18 17.22 8.69 6.97
C ARG A 18 17.49 8.92 8.44
N ILE A 19 16.78 8.20 9.28
CA ILE A 19 16.93 8.23 10.73
C ILE A 19 17.69 6.98 11.15
N PRO A 20 18.85 7.12 11.80
CA PRO A 20 19.65 5.98 12.21
C PRO A 20 18.92 5.16 13.28
N ALA A 21 19.31 3.89 13.42
CA ALA A 21 18.75 2.98 14.40
C ALA A 21 19.04 3.37 15.87
N GLU A 22 19.78 4.45 16.13
CA GLU A 22 20.07 4.92 17.49
C GLU A 22 18.84 5.39 18.25
N ILE A 23 17.77 5.76 17.54
CA ILE A 23 16.51 6.19 18.16
C ILE A 23 15.90 5.13 19.09
N TRP A 24 16.19 3.85 18.85
CA TRP A 24 15.68 2.73 19.64
C TRP A 24 16.50 2.45 20.91
N LYS A 25 17.59 3.20 21.14
CA LYS A 25 18.42 3.01 22.35
C LYS A 25 17.69 3.42 23.63
N THR A 26 16.73 4.34 23.53
CA THR A 26 16.08 4.96 24.70
C THR A 26 14.69 4.37 24.97
N SER A 27 13.93 4.03 23.94
CA SER A 27 12.59 3.45 24.07
C SER A 27 12.18 2.75 22.77
N ASP A 28 11.22 1.82 22.88
CA ASP A 28 10.57 1.16 21.75
C ASP A 28 9.51 2.06 21.08
N GLU A 29 9.09 3.15 21.72
CA GLU A 29 8.20 4.16 21.16
C GLU A 29 8.95 5.48 20.94
N VAL A 30 8.91 6.00 19.71
CA VAL A 30 9.61 7.23 19.31
C VAL A 30 8.65 8.20 18.65
N THR A 31 8.55 9.41 19.20
CA THR A 31 7.82 10.53 18.56
C THR A 31 8.84 11.58 18.12
N LYS A 32 8.83 11.93 16.82
CA LYS A 32 9.71 12.97 16.26
C LYS A 32 8.89 13.97 15.46
N VAL A 33 9.14 15.25 15.72
CA VAL A 33 8.51 16.37 15.00
C VAL A 33 9.42 16.80 13.86
N PHE A 34 8.86 16.95 12.66
CA PHE A 34 9.56 17.42 11.47
C PHE A 34 9.01 18.78 11.05
N VAL A 35 9.88 19.78 10.96
CA VAL A 35 9.51 21.11 10.45
C VAL A 35 9.94 21.18 8.98
N LYS A 36 8.98 21.14 8.06
CA LYS A 36 9.23 21.29 6.62
C LYS A 36 8.77 22.68 6.17
N ARG A 37 9.53 23.28 5.25
CA ARG A 37 9.22 24.61 4.68
C ARG A 37 8.15 24.56 3.58
N LYS A 38 7.97 23.39 2.97
CA LYS A 38 7.04 23.13 1.88
C LYS A 38 5.88 22.29 2.39
N GLU A 39 4.72 22.46 1.76
CA GLU A 39 3.53 21.68 2.08
C GLU A 39 3.70 20.21 1.67
N VAL A 40 3.52 19.32 2.64
CA VAL A 40 3.67 17.86 2.46
C VAL A 40 2.36 17.29 1.94
N LYS A 41 2.43 16.58 0.82
CA LYS A 41 1.30 15.89 0.20
C LYS A 41 1.17 14.46 0.70
N ALA A 42 2.29 13.74 0.79
CA ALA A 42 2.31 12.37 1.29
C ALA A 42 3.65 12.04 1.95
N ILE A 43 3.62 11.05 2.83
CA ILE A 43 4.77 10.50 3.53
C ILE A 43 4.77 9.00 3.28
N VAL A 44 5.93 8.45 2.93
CA VAL A 44 6.11 7.01 2.76
C VAL A 44 7.24 6.53 3.66
N LEU A 45 6.96 5.53 4.49
CA LEU A 45 7.93 4.82 5.30
C LEU A 45 8.56 3.70 4.47
N ASP A 46 9.89 3.66 4.47
CA ASP A 46 10.71 2.70 3.73
C ASP A 46 10.35 2.54 2.23
N PRO A 47 10.47 3.61 1.43
CA PRO A 47 10.19 3.56 -0.01
C PRO A 47 11.09 2.58 -0.79
N PHE A 48 12.24 2.22 -0.24
CA PHE A 48 13.25 1.37 -0.89
C PHE A 48 13.23 -0.08 -0.40
N LEU A 49 12.34 -0.43 0.55
CA LEU A 49 12.25 -1.77 1.14
C LEU A 49 13.59 -2.24 1.72
N GLU A 50 14.34 -1.33 2.35
CA GLU A 50 15.61 -1.64 2.99
C GLU A 50 15.42 -2.28 4.37
N THR A 51 14.24 -2.08 4.97
CA THR A 51 13.85 -2.70 6.23
C THR A 51 13.07 -3.98 5.95
N ALA A 52 13.27 -5.00 6.80
CA ALA A 52 12.61 -6.30 6.66
C ALA A 52 11.13 -6.27 7.11
N ASP A 53 10.41 -5.17 6.87
CA ASP A 53 8.98 -5.06 7.17
C ASP A 53 8.15 -5.59 6.01
N CYS A 54 7.16 -6.42 6.32
CA CYS A 54 6.32 -7.12 5.35
C CYS A 54 5.00 -6.40 5.09
N ASP A 55 4.60 -5.46 5.96
CA ASP A 55 3.34 -4.73 5.79
C ASP A 55 3.59 -3.39 5.09
N LEU A 56 3.10 -3.26 3.86
CA LEU A 56 3.19 -2.02 3.08
C LEU A 56 1.93 -1.16 3.24
N ASN A 57 0.88 -1.69 3.86
CA ASN A 57 -0.43 -1.04 3.88
C ASN A 57 -0.47 0.14 4.86
N ASN A 58 0.38 0.12 5.89
CA ASN A 58 0.52 1.17 6.90
C ASN A 58 1.73 2.10 6.64
N ASN A 59 2.51 1.84 5.60
CA ASN A 59 3.72 2.60 5.29
C ASN A 59 3.46 3.90 4.51
N SER A 60 2.21 4.33 4.37
CA SER A 60 1.87 5.56 3.68
C SER A 60 0.89 6.41 4.48
N TRP A 61 1.17 7.71 4.50
CA TRP A 61 0.25 8.72 4.98
C TRP A 61 0.00 9.76 3.87
N PRO A 62 -1.26 10.02 3.46
CA PRO A 62 -2.49 9.34 3.86
C PRO A 62 -2.47 7.83 3.49
N PRO A 63 -3.20 6.97 4.24
CA PRO A 63 -3.24 5.53 3.97
C PRO A 63 -3.69 5.24 2.54
N ARG A 64 -2.89 4.46 1.80
CA ARG A 64 -3.24 4.00 0.44
C ARG A 64 -3.71 2.56 0.52
N LEU A 65 -4.88 2.28 -0.05
CA LEU A 65 -5.35 0.91 -0.24
C LEU A 65 -4.50 0.24 -1.32
N VAL A 66 -3.53 -0.57 -0.92
CA VAL A 66 -2.76 -1.39 -1.85
C VAL A 66 -3.63 -2.60 -2.21
N SER A 67 -3.98 -2.72 -3.50
CA SER A 67 -4.77 -3.88 -3.97
C SER A 67 -3.98 -5.17 -3.76
N THR A 68 -4.59 -6.13 -3.07
CA THR A 68 -3.91 -7.41 -2.83
C THR A 68 -3.85 -8.21 -4.14
N ARG A 69 -2.84 -9.08 -4.29
CA ARG A 69 -2.75 -9.99 -5.45
C ARG A 69 -4.02 -10.84 -5.63
N PHE A 70 -4.72 -11.12 -4.53
CA PHE A 70 -5.97 -11.87 -4.51
C PHE A 70 -7.15 -11.05 -5.06
N ASP A 71 -7.21 -9.75 -4.77
CA ASP A 71 -8.24 -8.86 -5.33
C ASP A 71 -8.08 -8.71 -6.84
N VAL A 72 -6.84 -8.58 -7.33
CA VAL A 72 -6.54 -8.55 -8.77
C VAL A 72 -6.94 -9.87 -9.46
N PHE A 73 -6.70 -11.01 -8.79
CA PHE A 73 -7.13 -12.32 -9.30
C PHE A 73 -8.66 -12.42 -9.40
N LYS A 74 -9.39 -11.99 -8.37
CA LYS A 74 -10.87 -11.97 -8.37
C LYS A 74 -11.46 -11.02 -9.40
N GLU A 75 -10.86 -9.86 -9.60
CA GLU A 75 -11.29 -8.90 -10.63
C GLU A 75 -11.12 -9.52 -12.03
N ARG A 76 -10.02 -10.24 -12.26
CA ARG A 76 -9.79 -10.99 -13.50
C ARG A 76 -10.81 -12.12 -13.71
N GLU A 77 -11.19 -12.85 -12.66
CA GLU A 77 -12.25 -13.87 -12.76
C GLU A 77 -13.64 -13.27 -12.99
N ARG A 78 -13.94 -12.09 -12.45
CA ARG A 78 -15.21 -11.38 -12.70
C ARG A 78 -15.33 -10.83 -14.12
N GLY A 79 -14.21 -10.46 -14.76
CA GLY A 79 -14.15 -10.00 -16.14
C GLY A 79 -13.90 -11.09 -17.19
N GLY A 80 -13.57 -12.32 -16.76
CA GLY A 80 -13.35 -13.48 -17.64
C GLY A 80 -14.67 -14.09 -18.12
N GLN A 81 -14.67 -14.64 -19.34
CA GLN A 81 -15.82 -15.40 -19.83
C GLN A 81 -16.21 -16.49 -18.81
N PRO A 82 -17.51 -16.65 -18.50
CA PRO A 82 -17.96 -17.63 -17.52
C PRO A 82 -17.53 -19.04 -17.94
N ASN A 83 -17.12 -19.85 -16.97
CA ASN A 83 -16.68 -21.22 -17.24
C ASN A 83 -17.82 -22.04 -17.87
N PRO A 84 -17.54 -23.06 -18.72
CA PRO A 84 -18.56 -23.82 -19.44
C PRO A 84 -19.67 -24.41 -18.54
N MET A 85 -19.32 -24.79 -17.32
CA MET A 85 -20.27 -25.29 -16.31
C MET A 85 -21.23 -24.20 -15.77
N GLN A 86 -20.77 -22.94 -15.69
CA GLN A 86 -21.61 -21.80 -15.31
C GLN A 86 -22.53 -21.40 -16.47
N GLN A 87 -22.04 -21.47 -17.72
CA GLN A 87 -22.86 -21.24 -18.91
C GLN A 87 -24.01 -22.24 -19.01
N GLN A 88 -23.73 -23.54 -18.79
CA GLN A 88 -24.75 -24.59 -18.78
C GLN A 88 -25.80 -24.40 -17.68
N ARG A 89 -25.40 -23.95 -16.48
CA ARG A 89 -26.35 -23.66 -15.40
C ARG A 89 -27.25 -22.47 -15.73
N ARG A 90 -26.70 -21.44 -16.38
CA ARG A 90 -27.47 -20.26 -16.83
C ARG A 90 -28.44 -20.62 -17.95
N SER A 91 -28.03 -21.42 -18.93
CA SER A 91 -28.91 -21.89 -20.00
C SER A 91 -29.99 -22.86 -19.50
N GLY A 92 -29.69 -23.68 -18.49
CA GLY A 92 -30.66 -24.59 -17.87
C GLY A 92 -31.73 -23.88 -17.02
N GLN A 93 -31.44 -22.69 -16.48
CA GLN A 93 -32.40 -21.88 -15.73
C GLN A 93 -33.39 -21.12 -16.63
N VAL A 94 -33.00 -20.79 -17.87
CA VAL A 94 -33.85 -20.04 -18.82
C VAL A 94 -34.84 -20.95 -19.56
N GLY A 95 -34.66 -22.28 -19.52
CA GLY A 95 -35.54 -23.26 -20.17
C GLY A 95 -36.59 -23.91 -19.27
N ALA A 96 -36.78 -23.41 -18.04
CA ALA A 96 -37.69 -23.99 -17.04
C ALA A 96 -38.88 -23.06 -16.67
N GLU A 97 -39.24 -22.13 -17.58
CA GLU A 97 -40.48 -21.34 -17.55
C GLU A 97 -41.36 -21.69 -18.76
#